data_AF-A0A661FNJ9-F1
#
_entry.id   AF-A0A661FNJ9-F1
#
_cell.length_a   1.000
_cell.length_b   1.000
_cell.length_c   1.000
_cell.angle_alpha   90.00
_cell.angle_beta   90.00
_cell.angle_gamma   90.00
#
_symmetry.space_group_name_H-M   'P 1'
#
loop_
_entity.id
_entity.type
_entity.pdbx_description
1 polymer ?
#
loop_
_entity_poly.entity_id
_entity_poly.type
_entity_poly.pdbx_seq_one_letter_code
_entity_poly.pdbx_strand_id
1 'polypeptide(L)'
;MNSALFAEHPFKLKNIKMQIRTTLLLNLLLGLSTYLQAQASDQDLDNYGGFLKVKGEKTGYFHAEHIGERWWLITPEGHGFFGIGISHPSSSFSKGAVNFAYNGDQAAFFKDGVKKVKDLGYNCAWGGPYSQERIREGFIDPEIGVKVYKDADFPYALHVPIIKHMVELKPGETRPDVFSKEFKLFVTELVNETVAENKENSWLLGYYYGYGSFMVDKAWVNETINREAESPGRTHLLKILEHRYNSDIDKYNSIYQTSYKSFKEMEKNGKVNYKISYRFEKDPVKKADLKALLTEIIIQFYKVGHDEIRKVDPNHMILGTYPKHFTFDLAIWEKITPYIDILAPQDISDVNPINEIVEATGLPAFFSDQEYGNVYPLSLQGTKGCFGAVPDYIDRRVYYDLIFRRIMSDPDIVGASLCACLF
;
A
#
# COMPACT_ATOMS: atom_id res chain seq x y z
N MET A 1 -46.05 61.64 8.09
CA MET A 1 -46.83 62.00 6.89
C MET A 1 -46.94 60.77 6.01
N ASN A 2 -48.19 60.30 5.85
CA ASN A 2 -48.77 59.40 4.85
C ASN A 2 -48.07 58.06 4.53
N SER A 3 -48.55 56.90 5.02
CA SER A 3 -49.80 56.18 4.66
C SER A 3 -49.77 55.65 3.22
N ALA A 4 -49.54 54.35 3.02
CA ALA A 4 -50.55 53.29 2.80
C ALA A 4 -50.33 52.70 1.37
N LEU A 5 -50.60 51.44 1.02
CA LEU A 5 -51.80 50.65 1.27
C LEU A 5 -51.56 49.11 1.10
N PHE A 6 -52.14 48.33 2.03
CA PHE A 6 -53.01 47.12 1.90
C PHE A 6 -52.56 45.90 1.06
N ALA A 7 -52.87 44.63 1.36
CA ALA A 7 -53.85 44.02 2.27
C ALA A 7 -53.50 42.53 2.52
N GLU A 8 -53.87 42.02 3.70
CA GLU A 8 -53.95 40.59 4.02
C GLU A 8 -55.33 40.03 3.64
N HIS A 9 -55.37 38.81 3.10
CA HIS A 9 -56.56 37.95 3.10
C HIS A 9 -56.17 36.50 3.46
N PRO A 10 -56.93 35.81 4.33
CA PRO A 10 -56.58 34.47 4.82
C PRO A 10 -57.19 33.38 3.94
N PHE A 11 -56.41 32.36 3.57
CA PHE A 11 -56.92 31.20 2.83
C PHE A 11 -57.17 30.01 3.77
N LYS A 12 -58.44 29.57 3.78
CA LYS A 12 -58.99 28.44 4.52
C LYS A 12 -58.37 27.10 4.08
N LEU A 13 -58.00 26.26 5.05
CA LEU A 13 -57.77 24.83 4.81
C LEU A 13 -59.06 24.13 4.37
N LYS A 14 -59.04 23.50 3.20
CA LYS A 14 -59.99 22.44 2.83
C LYS A 14 -59.32 21.08 3.02
N ASN A 15 -59.84 20.31 3.97
CA ASN A 15 -59.61 18.88 4.09
C ASN A 15 -60.12 18.17 2.81
N ILE A 16 -59.21 17.58 2.03
CA ILE A 16 -59.54 16.60 1.00
C ILE A 16 -58.74 15.32 1.28
N LYS A 17 -59.50 14.26 1.53
CA LYS A 17 -59.07 12.88 1.74
C LYS A 17 -58.06 12.43 0.68
N MET A 18 -56.90 11.93 1.10
CA MET A 18 -55.97 11.19 0.26
C MET A 18 -55.61 9.87 0.95
N GLN A 19 -56.48 8.86 0.82
CA GLN A 19 -56.33 7.55 1.46
C GLN A 19 -56.13 6.41 0.46
N ILE A 20 -55.66 6.68 -0.76
CA ILE A 20 -55.50 5.65 -1.82
C ILE A 20 -54.10 5.66 -2.50
N ARG A 21 -53.15 6.50 -2.07
CA ARG A 21 -51.80 6.53 -2.69
C ARG A 21 -50.69 5.80 -1.94
N THR A 22 -50.95 5.30 -0.73
CA THR A 22 -49.90 4.69 0.09
C THR A 22 -49.61 3.24 -0.27
N THR A 23 -50.57 2.50 -0.84
CA THR A 23 -50.39 1.07 -1.16
C THR A 23 -49.71 0.81 -2.50
N LEU A 24 -49.85 1.70 -3.49
CA LEU A 24 -49.19 1.55 -4.79
C LEU A 24 -47.69 1.90 -4.75
N LEU A 25 -47.30 2.88 -3.94
CA LEU A 25 -45.89 3.23 -3.74
C LEU A 25 -45.14 2.18 -2.92
N LEU A 26 -45.80 1.51 -1.97
CA LEU A 26 -45.18 0.45 -1.17
C LEU A 26 -44.89 -0.81 -2.01
N ASN A 27 -45.78 -1.16 -2.95
CA ASN A 27 -45.56 -2.29 -3.87
C ASN A 27 -44.53 -1.99 -4.98
N LEU A 28 -44.40 -0.73 -5.42
CA LEU A 28 -43.32 -0.33 -6.35
C LEU A 28 -41.95 -0.31 -5.66
N LEU A 29 -41.88 0.11 -4.38
CA LEU A 29 -40.64 0.10 -3.59
C LEU A 29 -40.22 -1.32 -3.19
N LEU A 30 -41.18 -2.20 -2.85
CA LEU A 30 -40.91 -3.62 -2.61
C LEU A 30 -40.53 -4.37 -3.89
N GLY A 31 -41.10 -4.00 -5.04
CA GLY A 31 -40.75 -4.53 -6.36
C GLY A 31 -39.38 -4.07 -6.88
N LEU A 32 -38.92 -2.85 -6.55
CA LEU A 32 -37.56 -2.41 -6.85
C LEU A 32 -36.53 -3.03 -5.90
N SER A 33 -36.86 -3.27 -4.62
CA SER A 33 -35.94 -3.95 -3.71
C SER A 33 -35.75 -5.42 -4.08
N THR A 34 -36.77 -6.11 -4.61
CA THR A 34 -36.62 -7.48 -5.12
C THR A 34 -35.94 -7.53 -6.48
N TYR A 35 -36.09 -6.53 -7.34
CA TYR A 35 -35.33 -6.44 -8.60
C TYR A 35 -33.83 -6.11 -8.39
N LEU A 36 -33.48 -5.34 -7.36
CA LEU A 36 -32.08 -5.06 -6.99
C LEU A 36 -31.44 -6.18 -6.17
N GLN A 37 -32.22 -7.00 -5.47
CA GLN A 37 -31.74 -8.23 -4.81
C GLN A 37 -31.57 -9.41 -5.77
N ALA A 38 -32.05 -9.31 -7.01
CA ALA A 38 -32.06 -10.41 -7.99
C ALA A 38 -30.95 -10.32 -9.07
N GLN A 39 -29.94 -9.47 -8.91
CA GLN A 39 -28.73 -9.47 -9.78
C GLN A 39 -27.43 -9.90 -9.11
N ALA A 40 -27.45 -10.24 -7.83
CA ALA A 40 -26.42 -11.10 -7.24
C ALA A 40 -26.85 -12.56 -7.43
N SER A 41 -27.03 -13.00 -8.67
CA SER A 41 -27.12 -14.44 -8.94
C SER A 41 -25.77 -15.03 -8.56
N ASP A 42 -25.76 -16.00 -7.63
CA ASP A 42 -24.67 -16.97 -7.38
C ASP A 42 -23.46 -16.73 -8.27
N GLN A 43 -22.58 -15.81 -7.87
CA GLN A 43 -21.22 -15.93 -8.39
C GLN A 43 -20.72 -17.20 -7.73
N ASP A 44 -20.78 -18.29 -8.50
CA ASP A 44 -20.05 -19.51 -8.19
C ASP A 44 -18.59 -19.07 -7.99
N LEU A 45 -18.20 -18.91 -6.74
CA LEU A 45 -16.84 -18.61 -6.32
C LEU A 45 -16.15 -19.92 -5.95
N ASP A 46 -14.85 -20.01 -6.18
CA ASP A 46 -14.05 -21.08 -5.60
C ASP A 46 -13.78 -20.85 -4.10
N ASN A 47 -13.08 -21.78 -3.46
CA ASN A 47 -12.78 -21.70 -2.03
C ASN A 47 -12.00 -20.43 -1.65
N TYR A 48 -11.24 -19.85 -2.59
CA TYR A 48 -10.42 -18.67 -2.38
C TYR A 48 -11.16 -17.36 -2.71
N GLY A 49 -12.43 -17.43 -3.12
CA GLY A 49 -13.22 -16.28 -3.55
C GLY A 49 -12.99 -15.87 -5.00
N GLY A 50 -12.41 -16.73 -5.84
CA GLY A 50 -12.21 -16.51 -7.26
C GLY A 50 -13.45 -16.84 -8.09
N PHE A 51 -13.74 -16.04 -9.11
CA PHE A 51 -14.88 -16.18 -10.01
C PHE A 51 -14.73 -17.43 -10.90
N LEU A 52 -15.56 -18.46 -10.71
CA LEU A 52 -15.47 -19.72 -11.48
C LEU A 52 -15.62 -19.53 -13.00
N LYS A 53 -16.19 -18.41 -13.46
CA LYS A 53 -16.35 -18.08 -14.89
C LYS A 53 -15.06 -17.56 -15.54
N VAL A 54 -14.13 -17.03 -14.76
CA VAL A 54 -12.82 -16.56 -15.26
C VAL A 54 -11.83 -17.68 -15.02
N LYS A 55 -11.30 -18.30 -16.09
CA LYS A 55 -10.39 -19.44 -16.00
C LYS A 55 -8.96 -19.00 -16.33
N GLY A 56 -8.04 -19.21 -15.40
CA GLY A 56 -6.59 -19.07 -15.58
C GLY A 56 -5.86 -20.38 -15.35
N GLU A 57 -4.53 -20.35 -15.26
CA GLU A 57 -3.72 -21.52 -14.96
C GLU A 57 -3.90 -21.97 -13.50
N LYS A 58 -4.05 -23.28 -13.27
CA LYS A 58 -4.13 -23.83 -11.92
C LYS A 58 -2.74 -24.20 -11.41
N THR A 59 -2.06 -23.26 -10.76
CA THR A 59 -0.69 -23.45 -10.24
C THR A 59 -0.66 -23.94 -8.78
N GLY A 60 -1.77 -23.85 -8.06
CA GLY A 60 -1.83 -24.09 -6.61
C GLY A 60 -1.44 -22.88 -5.75
N TYR A 61 -1.11 -21.75 -6.36
CA TYR A 61 -0.72 -20.50 -5.68
C TYR A 61 -1.34 -19.28 -6.36
N PHE A 62 -1.50 -18.19 -5.62
CA PHE A 62 -1.90 -16.93 -6.21
C PHE A 62 -0.83 -16.41 -7.17
N HIS A 63 -1.25 -15.99 -8.36
CA HIS A 63 -0.39 -15.37 -9.37
C HIS A 63 -1.21 -14.40 -10.22
N ALA A 64 -0.57 -13.71 -11.16
CA ALA A 64 -1.24 -12.76 -12.05
C ALA A 64 -1.31 -13.29 -13.49
N GLU A 65 -2.44 -13.08 -14.15
CA GLU A 65 -2.61 -13.35 -15.59
C GLU A 65 -3.43 -12.27 -16.27
N HIS A 66 -3.08 -11.98 -17.53
CA HIS A 66 -3.88 -11.13 -18.40
C HIS A 66 -4.87 -11.99 -19.20
N ILE A 67 -6.16 -11.90 -18.87
CA ILE A 67 -7.22 -12.71 -19.48
C ILE A 67 -8.20 -11.79 -20.21
N GLY A 68 -8.22 -11.90 -21.54
CA GLY A 68 -9.01 -11.03 -22.40
C GLY A 68 -8.44 -9.62 -22.40
N GLU A 69 -9.24 -8.65 -21.95
CA GLU A 69 -8.92 -7.21 -21.94
C GLU A 69 -8.51 -6.72 -20.53
N ARG A 70 -8.23 -7.63 -19.59
CA ARG A 70 -8.04 -7.29 -18.17
C ARG A 70 -7.01 -8.20 -17.51
N TRP A 71 -6.24 -7.62 -16.60
CA TRP A 71 -5.48 -8.35 -15.60
C TRP A 71 -6.37 -8.90 -14.48
N TRP A 72 -6.06 -10.13 -14.07
CA TRP A 72 -6.64 -10.82 -12.92
C TRP A 72 -5.52 -11.34 -12.03
N LEU A 73 -5.79 -11.42 -10.73
CA LEU A 73 -5.13 -12.45 -9.93
C LEU A 73 -5.81 -13.77 -10.23
N ILE A 74 -5.08 -14.87 -10.15
CA ILE A 74 -5.61 -16.21 -10.31
C ILE A 74 -5.44 -16.93 -8.99
N THR A 75 -6.51 -17.54 -8.49
CA THR A 75 -6.49 -18.33 -7.26
C THR A 75 -5.68 -19.62 -7.44
N PRO A 76 -5.30 -20.27 -6.33
CA PRO A 76 -4.76 -21.63 -6.36
C PRO A 76 -5.58 -22.67 -7.13
N GLU A 77 -6.88 -22.44 -7.31
CA GLU A 77 -7.78 -23.32 -8.06
C GLU A 77 -7.89 -22.99 -9.55
N GLY A 78 -7.24 -21.91 -10.02
CA GLY A 78 -7.21 -21.51 -11.42
C GLY A 78 -8.35 -20.59 -11.83
N HIS A 79 -8.86 -19.76 -10.91
CA HIS A 79 -9.97 -18.84 -11.19
C HIS A 79 -9.60 -17.38 -10.97
N GLY A 80 -10.19 -16.49 -11.77
CA GLY A 80 -9.94 -15.05 -11.66
C GLY A 80 -10.38 -14.49 -10.31
N PHE A 81 -9.57 -13.64 -9.71
CA PHE A 81 -9.75 -13.05 -8.39
C PHE A 81 -9.47 -11.55 -8.47
N PHE A 82 -10.30 -10.76 -7.78
CA PHE A 82 -10.08 -9.33 -7.59
C PHE A 82 -10.01 -9.04 -6.09
N GLY A 83 -8.86 -8.57 -5.61
CA GLY A 83 -8.61 -8.44 -4.18
C GLY A 83 -9.19 -7.17 -3.58
N ILE A 84 -10.31 -7.29 -2.87
CA ILE A 84 -10.96 -6.24 -2.09
C ILE A 84 -10.49 -6.39 -0.63
N GLY A 85 -9.55 -5.55 -0.23
CA GLY A 85 -8.84 -5.71 1.03
C GLY A 85 -8.87 -4.53 1.98
N ILE A 86 -8.31 -4.78 3.16
CA ILE A 86 -8.07 -3.81 4.23
C ILE A 86 -6.59 -3.82 4.63
N SER A 87 -6.02 -2.64 4.86
CA SER A 87 -4.58 -2.49 5.09
C SER A 87 -4.14 -2.83 6.50
N HIS A 88 -4.94 -2.48 7.52
CA HIS A 88 -4.49 -2.55 8.91
C HIS A 88 -5.56 -3.23 9.79
N PRO A 89 -5.82 -4.53 9.60
CA PRO A 89 -6.83 -5.23 10.40
C PRO A 89 -6.50 -5.26 11.90
N SER A 90 -5.23 -5.11 12.27
CA SER A 90 -4.80 -4.89 13.65
C SER A 90 -3.72 -3.80 13.76
N SER A 91 -3.64 -3.14 14.91
CA SER A 91 -2.57 -2.18 15.25
C SER A 91 -2.42 -2.02 16.76
N SER A 92 -1.45 -1.23 17.22
CA SER A 92 -1.34 -0.83 18.62
C SER A 92 -2.59 -0.11 19.15
N PHE A 93 -3.37 0.54 18.28
CA PHE A 93 -4.65 1.16 18.67
C PHE A 93 -5.74 0.13 19.02
N SER A 94 -5.57 -1.14 18.63
CA SER A 94 -6.49 -2.23 18.98
C SER A 94 -6.42 -2.65 20.45
N LYS A 95 -5.42 -2.17 21.23
CA LYS A 95 -5.24 -2.52 22.64
C LYS A 95 -6.48 -2.32 23.50
N GLY A 96 -7.20 -1.22 23.28
CA GLY A 96 -8.47 -0.97 23.98
C GLY A 96 -9.52 -2.02 23.65
N ALA A 97 -9.73 -2.30 22.36
CA ALA A 97 -10.69 -3.32 21.92
C ALA A 97 -10.35 -4.69 22.50
N VAL A 98 -9.10 -5.14 22.38
CA VAL A 98 -8.62 -6.43 22.92
C VAL A 98 -8.89 -6.53 24.42
N ASN A 99 -8.52 -5.52 25.20
CA ASN A 99 -8.67 -5.57 26.66
C ASN A 99 -10.14 -5.54 27.11
N PHE A 100 -10.97 -4.69 26.51
CA PHE A 100 -12.32 -4.44 27.00
C PHE A 100 -13.41 -5.28 26.32
N ALA A 101 -13.28 -5.56 25.02
CA ALA A 101 -14.27 -6.34 24.27
C ALA A 101 -13.93 -7.84 24.23
N TYR A 102 -12.65 -8.20 24.36
CA TYR A 102 -12.19 -9.61 24.29
C TYR A 102 -11.48 -10.07 25.57
N ASN A 103 -11.55 -9.30 26.67
CA ASN A 103 -10.94 -9.65 27.96
C ASN A 103 -9.43 -10.00 27.87
N GLY A 104 -8.71 -9.34 26.95
CA GLY A 104 -7.29 -9.61 26.71
C GLY A 104 -6.99 -10.74 25.72
N ASP A 105 -8.00 -11.45 25.23
CA ASP A 105 -7.82 -12.56 24.28
C ASP A 105 -7.58 -12.05 22.85
N GLN A 106 -6.31 -12.01 22.46
CA GLN A 106 -5.90 -11.60 21.11
C GLN A 106 -6.33 -12.60 20.03
N ALA A 107 -6.38 -13.89 20.33
CA ALA A 107 -6.81 -14.90 19.36
C ALA A 107 -8.30 -14.74 19.04
N ALA A 108 -9.13 -14.47 20.06
CA ALA A 108 -10.54 -14.13 19.86
C ALA A 108 -10.70 -12.83 19.06
N PHE A 109 -9.90 -11.80 19.34
CA PHE A 109 -9.89 -10.55 18.57
C PHE A 109 -9.58 -10.79 17.08
N PHE A 110 -8.52 -11.54 16.76
CA PHE A 110 -8.16 -11.83 15.37
C PHE A 110 -9.25 -12.66 14.66
N LYS A 111 -9.79 -13.70 15.32
CA LYS A 111 -10.83 -14.55 14.72
C LYS A 111 -12.10 -13.77 14.41
N ASP A 112 -12.56 -12.94 15.35
CA ASP A 112 -13.72 -12.09 15.13
C ASP A 112 -13.43 -10.99 14.09
N GLY A 113 -12.20 -10.46 14.06
CA GLY A 113 -11.74 -9.54 13.01
C GLY A 113 -11.85 -10.14 11.61
N VAL A 114 -11.35 -11.37 11.39
CA VAL A 114 -11.47 -12.05 10.10
C VAL A 114 -12.94 -12.30 9.73
N LYS A 115 -13.76 -12.68 10.71
CA LYS A 115 -15.20 -12.83 10.47
C LYS A 115 -15.85 -11.51 10.03
N LYS A 116 -15.56 -10.41 10.74
CA LYS A 116 -16.11 -9.08 10.43
C LYS A 116 -15.72 -8.58 9.04
N VAL A 117 -14.46 -8.78 8.61
CA VAL A 117 -14.06 -8.36 7.25
C VAL A 117 -14.78 -9.17 6.18
N LYS A 118 -14.94 -10.48 6.37
CA LYS A 118 -15.71 -11.34 5.48
C LYS A 118 -17.18 -10.92 5.43
N ASP A 119 -17.80 -10.66 6.59
CA ASP A 119 -19.19 -10.20 6.68
C ASP A 119 -19.41 -8.84 6.00
N LEU A 120 -18.37 -7.98 5.98
CA LEU A 120 -18.38 -6.70 5.27
C LEU A 120 -18.13 -6.82 3.76
N GLY A 121 -17.81 -8.02 3.26
CA GLY A 121 -17.57 -8.29 1.85
C GLY A 121 -16.13 -8.11 1.39
N TYR A 122 -15.17 -7.90 2.31
CA TYR A 122 -13.75 -8.01 1.96
C TYR A 122 -13.38 -9.46 1.73
N ASN A 123 -12.57 -9.73 0.71
CA ASN A 123 -12.14 -11.09 0.36
C ASN A 123 -10.64 -11.33 0.56
N CYS A 124 -9.88 -10.32 1.02
CA CYS A 124 -8.49 -10.51 1.43
C CYS A 124 -7.97 -9.47 2.43
N ALA A 125 -6.76 -9.67 2.94
CA ALA A 125 -5.98 -8.66 3.66
C ALA A 125 -4.59 -8.47 3.03
N TRP A 126 -4.43 -7.40 2.25
CA TRP A 126 -3.15 -7.03 1.62
C TRP A 126 -2.07 -6.59 2.61
N GLY A 127 -2.44 -6.20 3.82
CA GLY A 127 -1.49 -5.94 4.91
C GLY A 127 -1.24 -7.14 5.83
N GLY A 128 -1.94 -8.26 5.61
CA GLY A 128 -1.86 -9.41 6.51
C GLY A 128 -2.50 -9.18 7.87
N PRO A 129 -2.28 -10.08 8.84
CA PRO A 129 -2.79 -9.93 10.21
C PRO A 129 -2.25 -8.68 10.91
N TYR A 130 -1.02 -8.26 10.59
CA TYR A 130 -0.36 -7.10 11.16
C TYR A 130 0.71 -6.57 10.20
N SER A 131 1.17 -5.35 10.48
CA SER A 131 2.42 -4.83 9.96
C SER A 131 3.26 -4.25 11.10
N GLN A 132 4.58 -4.45 11.07
CA GLN A 132 5.44 -4.19 12.22
C GLN A 132 5.40 -2.72 12.68
N GLU A 133 5.27 -1.78 11.75
CA GLU A 133 5.18 -0.35 12.05
C GLU A 133 3.85 0.03 12.73
N ARG A 134 2.80 -0.77 12.53
CA ARG A 134 1.47 -0.59 13.15
C ARG A 134 1.38 -1.22 14.54
N ILE A 135 2.23 -2.17 14.87
CA ILE A 135 2.25 -2.85 16.19
C ILE A 135 3.45 -2.48 17.07
N ARG A 136 4.18 -1.42 16.73
CA ARG A 136 5.44 -0.97 17.38
C ARG A 136 5.41 -0.82 18.90
N GLU A 137 4.24 -0.74 19.54
CA GLU A 137 4.11 -0.72 21.01
C GLU A 137 4.28 -2.11 21.66
N GLY A 138 4.37 -3.18 20.87
CA GLY A 138 4.61 -4.54 21.35
C GLY A 138 3.44 -5.18 22.09
N PHE A 139 2.23 -4.64 21.95
CA PHE A 139 1.03 -5.23 22.58
C PHE A 139 0.43 -6.36 21.74
N ILE A 140 0.35 -6.18 20.41
CA ILE A 140 -0.17 -7.20 19.50
C ILE A 140 0.91 -8.24 19.27
N ASP A 141 0.57 -9.50 19.46
CA ASP A 141 1.43 -10.66 19.22
C ASP A 141 1.34 -11.09 17.74
N PRO A 142 2.42 -10.94 16.96
CA PRO A 142 2.50 -11.38 15.57
C PRO A 142 2.14 -12.85 15.35
N GLU A 143 2.64 -13.74 16.21
CA GLU A 143 2.53 -15.19 16.03
C GLU A 143 1.07 -15.64 16.15
N ILE A 144 0.33 -15.05 17.09
CA ILE A 144 -1.11 -15.28 17.23
C ILE A 144 -1.84 -14.85 15.95
N GLY A 145 -1.50 -13.68 15.41
CA GLY A 145 -2.10 -13.16 14.18
C GLY A 145 -1.87 -14.07 12.97
N VAL A 146 -0.61 -14.47 12.71
CA VAL A 146 -0.24 -15.37 11.61
C VAL A 146 -0.96 -16.70 11.75
N LYS A 147 -0.95 -17.29 12.95
CA LYS A 147 -1.62 -18.57 13.21
C LYS A 147 -3.11 -18.50 12.93
N VAL A 148 -3.79 -17.45 13.40
CA VAL A 148 -5.23 -17.28 13.15
C VAL A 148 -5.51 -17.14 11.65
N TYR A 149 -4.75 -16.32 10.93
CA TYR A 149 -4.96 -16.13 9.49
C TYR A 149 -4.66 -17.39 8.66
N LYS A 150 -3.68 -18.20 9.06
CA LYS A 150 -3.40 -19.50 8.45
C LYS A 150 -4.57 -20.47 8.56
N ASP A 151 -5.33 -20.40 9.65
CA ASP A 151 -6.48 -21.26 9.93
C ASP A 151 -7.83 -20.66 9.46
N ALA A 152 -7.83 -19.45 8.87
CA ALA A 152 -9.06 -18.68 8.68
C ALA A 152 -9.71 -18.81 7.29
N ASP A 153 -9.15 -19.60 6.38
CA ASP A 153 -9.59 -19.72 4.98
C ASP A 153 -9.80 -18.33 4.34
N PHE A 154 -8.80 -17.46 4.45
CA PHE A 154 -8.91 -16.06 4.05
C PHE A 154 -7.60 -15.60 3.38
N PRO A 155 -7.61 -15.17 2.12
CA PRO A 155 -6.40 -14.72 1.43
C PRO A 155 -5.71 -13.53 2.11
N TYR A 156 -4.39 -13.58 2.28
CA TYR A 156 -3.64 -12.51 2.92
C TYR A 156 -2.20 -12.40 2.45
N ALA A 157 -1.61 -11.21 2.54
CA ALA A 157 -0.18 -11.02 2.37
C ALA A 157 0.56 -11.18 3.70
N LEU A 158 1.80 -11.68 3.67
CA LEU A 158 2.64 -11.81 4.86
C LEU A 158 3.73 -10.73 4.88
N HIS A 159 3.89 -10.06 6.04
CA HIS A 159 4.92 -9.05 6.24
C HIS A 159 6.28 -9.72 6.48
N VAL A 160 7.27 -9.42 5.63
CA VAL A 160 8.67 -9.82 5.79
C VAL A 160 9.51 -8.53 5.98
N PRO A 161 9.59 -7.99 7.20
CA PRO A 161 10.14 -6.66 7.50
C PRO A 161 11.67 -6.62 7.38
N ILE A 162 12.20 -6.68 6.16
CA ILE A 162 13.64 -6.61 5.89
C ILE A 162 14.23 -5.20 6.13
N ILE A 163 13.40 -4.19 6.40
CA ILE A 163 13.80 -2.87 6.90
C ILE A 163 12.78 -2.38 7.93
N LYS A 164 13.25 -1.54 8.85
CA LYS A 164 12.36 -0.78 9.74
C LYS A 164 11.69 0.37 8.99
N HIS A 165 10.42 0.58 9.26
CA HIS A 165 9.73 1.81 8.90
C HIS A 165 10.29 3.00 9.70
N MET A 166 10.16 4.22 9.16
CA MET A 166 10.71 5.42 9.81
C MET A 166 10.11 5.71 11.19
N VAL A 167 8.90 5.22 11.47
CA VAL A 167 8.24 5.39 12.79
C VAL A 167 8.75 4.39 13.83
N GLU A 168 9.49 3.36 13.41
CA GLU A 168 10.12 2.38 14.30
C GLU A 168 11.55 2.79 14.68
N LEU A 169 12.19 3.67 13.90
CA LEU A 169 13.55 4.12 14.14
C LEU A 169 13.64 4.91 15.45
N LYS A 170 14.57 4.52 16.32
CA LYS A 170 14.87 5.27 17.54
C LYS A 170 15.63 6.56 17.19
N PRO A 171 15.56 7.61 18.03
CA PRO A 171 16.38 8.80 17.83
C PRO A 171 17.87 8.45 17.70
N GLY A 172 18.49 8.85 16.59
CA GLY A 172 19.89 8.57 16.28
C GLY A 172 20.16 7.20 15.61
N GLU A 173 19.14 6.35 15.45
CA GLU A 173 19.26 5.10 14.71
C GLU A 173 19.34 5.38 13.20
N THR A 174 20.36 4.84 12.55
CA THR A 174 20.49 4.88 11.08
C THR A 174 19.92 3.61 10.47
N ARG A 175 19.45 3.70 9.23
CA ARG A 175 19.00 2.54 8.45
C ARG A 175 20.14 1.56 8.17
N PRO A 176 19.89 0.31 7.73
CA PRO A 176 20.97 -0.58 7.31
C PRO A 176 21.66 -0.11 6.02
N ASP A 177 22.89 -0.55 5.80
CA ASP A 177 23.54 -0.46 4.50
C ASP A 177 23.10 -1.64 3.64
N VAL A 178 22.22 -1.40 2.66
CA VAL A 178 21.65 -2.47 1.81
C VAL A 178 22.67 -3.18 0.92
N PHE A 179 23.87 -2.61 0.78
CA PHE A 179 24.98 -3.19 0.02
C PHE A 179 25.87 -4.09 0.88
N SER A 180 25.64 -4.13 2.19
CA SER A 180 26.52 -4.83 3.13
C SER A 180 26.22 -6.33 3.22
N LYS A 181 27.24 -7.10 3.65
CA LYS A 181 27.07 -8.54 3.89
C LYS A 181 26.16 -8.79 5.09
N GLU A 182 26.22 -7.92 6.09
CA GLU A 182 25.42 -7.97 7.31
C GLU A 182 23.93 -7.80 6.98
N PHE A 183 23.58 -6.86 6.09
CA PHE A 183 22.21 -6.72 5.62
C PHE A 183 21.72 -8.00 4.92
N LYS A 184 22.52 -8.55 4.01
CA LYS A 184 22.18 -9.80 3.33
C LYS A 184 21.99 -10.96 4.32
N LEU A 185 22.87 -11.12 5.29
CA LEU A 185 22.76 -12.16 6.33
C LEU A 185 21.47 -12.00 7.14
N PHE A 186 21.16 -10.78 7.59
CA PHE A 186 19.90 -10.48 8.27
C PHE A 186 18.68 -10.88 7.42
N VAL A 187 18.68 -10.56 6.12
CA VAL A 187 17.59 -10.95 5.21
C VAL A 187 17.51 -12.47 5.08
N THR A 188 18.63 -13.17 4.91
CA THR A 188 18.67 -14.63 4.82
C THR A 188 18.09 -15.29 6.09
N GLU A 189 18.47 -14.80 7.27
CA GLU A 189 17.95 -15.31 8.56
C GLU A 189 16.44 -15.08 8.67
N LEU A 190 15.98 -13.85 8.43
CA LEU A 190 14.55 -13.52 8.49
C LEU A 190 13.71 -14.34 7.51
N VAL A 191 14.19 -14.55 6.29
CA VAL A 191 13.50 -15.37 5.27
C VAL A 191 13.42 -16.84 5.73
N ASN A 192 14.49 -17.40 6.29
CA ASN A 192 14.47 -18.77 6.80
C ASN A 192 13.50 -18.96 7.97
N GLU A 193 13.33 -17.95 8.81
CA GLU A 193 12.40 -17.98 9.95
C GLU A 193 10.94 -17.79 9.51
N THR A 194 10.68 -16.87 8.58
CA THR A 194 9.31 -16.44 8.24
C THR A 194 8.76 -17.11 6.99
N VAL A 195 9.51 -17.10 5.89
CA VAL A 195 9.06 -17.59 4.57
C VAL A 195 9.07 -19.11 4.53
N ALA A 196 10.09 -19.76 5.11
CA ALA A 196 10.20 -21.22 5.07
C ALA A 196 9.01 -21.94 5.75
N GLU A 197 8.46 -21.36 6.82
CA GLU A 197 7.29 -21.91 7.55
C GLU A 197 5.97 -21.75 6.81
N ASN A 198 5.95 -20.87 5.80
CA ASN A 198 4.74 -20.38 5.14
C ASN A 198 4.69 -20.69 3.64
N LYS A 199 5.77 -21.18 3.03
CA LYS A 199 5.88 -21.44 1.59
C LYS A 199 4.88 -22.44 0.99
N GLU A 200 4.25 -23.28 1.81
CA GLU A 200 3.21 -24.23 1.37
C GLU A 200 1.78 -23.72 1.62
N ASN A 201 1.63 -22.52 2.18
CA ASN A 201 0.33 -21.97 2.51
C ASN A 201 -0.35 -21.31 1.30
N SER A 202 -1.22 -22.06 0.61
CA SER A 202 -1.94 -21.58 -0.58
C SER A 202 -2.87 -20.38 -0.34
N TRP A 203 -3.17 -20.02 0.90
CA TRP A 203 -3.92 -18.79 1.23
C TRP A 203 -3.07 -17.51 1.20
N LEU A 204 -1.75 -17.63 1.05
CA LEU A 204 -0.90 -16.45 0.93
C LEU A 204 -1.00 -15.86 -0.48
N LEU A 205 -1.31 -14.57 -0.52
CA LEU A 205 -1.21 -13.76 -1.72
C LEU A 205 0.26 -13.54 -2.09
N GLY A 206 1.13 -13.37 -1.09
CA GLY A 206 2.54 -13.09 -1.30
C GLY A 206 3.20 -12.42 -0.10
N TYR A 207 4.47 -12.04 -0.29
CA TYR A 207 5.29 -11.38 0.71
C TYR A 207 5.47 -9.89 0.39
N TYR A 208 5.33 -9.04 1.39
CA TYR A 208 5.64 -7.61 1.28
C TYR A 208 6.63 -7.20 2.37
N TYR A 209 7.41 -6.15 2.11
CA TYR A 209 8.51 -5.72 2.98
C TYR A 209 8.14 -4.63 3.98
N GLY A 210 7.02 -3.92 3.74
CA GLY A 210 6.50 -2.88 4.65
C GLY A 210 5.78 -1.77 3.89
N TYR A 211 5.16 -0.84 4.63
CA TYR A 211 4.45 0.31 4.08
C TYR A 211 5.36 1.54 3.91
N GLY A 212 5.21 2.28 2.81
CA GLY A 212 5.71 3.65 2.69
C GLY A 212 7.24 3.76 2.66
N SER A 213 7.93 2.68 2.31
CA SER A 213 9.38 2.64 2.26
C SER A 213 9.94 3.74 1.35
N PHE A 214 11.13 4.24 1.67
CA PHE A 214 11.84 5.28 0.91
C PHE A 214 11.17 6.67 0.85
N MET A 215 10.07 6.93 1.58
CA MET A 215 9.38 8.23 1.57
C MET A 215 10.26 9.41 2.03
N VAL A 216 11.32 9.15 2.80
CA VAL A 216 12.35 10.13 3.19
C VAL A 216 13.65 9.87 2.41
N ASP A 217 13.53 9.89 1.08
CA ASP A 217 14.59 9.68 0.07
C ASP A 217 15.99 10.23 0.44
N LYS A 218 16.08 11.51 0.81
CA LYS A 218 17.35 12.18 1.14
C LYS A 218 18.05 11.53 2.33
N ALA A 219 17.29 11.01 3.29
CA ALA A 219 17.85 10.37 4.48
C ALA A 219 18.51 9.06 4.10
N TRP A 220 17.89 8.26 3.21
CA TRP A 220 18.51 7.04 2.68
C TRP A 220 19.83 7.32 1.99
N VAL A 221 19.87 8.30 1.09
CA VAL A 221 21.10 8.62 0.36
C VAL A 221 22.16 9.22 1.30
N ASN A 222 21.79 10.18 2.16
CA ASN A 222 22.72 10.80 3.10
C ASN A 222 23.29 9.78 4.11
N GLU A 223 22.46 8.89 4.67
CA GLU A 223 22.91 7.91 5.65
C GLU A 223 23.85 6.88 5.01
N THR A 224 23.54 6.42 3.79
CA THR A 224 24.40 5.45 3.09
C THR A 224 25.70 6.07 2.60
N ILE A 225 25.65 7.25 1.98
CA ILE A 225 26.84 7.87 1.40
C ILE A 225 27.79 8.41 2.46
N ASN A 226 27.32 8.80 3.65
CA ASN A 226 28.15 9.36 4.72
C ASN A 226 28.62 8.34 5.76
N ARG A 227 28.49 7.04 5.47
CA ARG A 227 29.11 6.00 6.28
C ARG A 227 30.63 6.11 6.26
N GLU A 228 31.27 5.32 7.12
CA GLU A 228 32.73 5.21 7.15
C GLU A 228 33.31 4.86 5.77
N ALA A 229 34.53 5.33 5.52
CA ALA A 229 35.25 5.02 4.30
C ALA A 229 35.30 3.49 4.08
N GLU A 230 35.25 3.08 2.81
CA GLU A 230 35.25 1.67 2.40
C GLU A 230 33.99 0.86 2.79
N SER A 231 32.99 1.48 3.42
CA SER A 231 31.68 0.84 3.59
C SER A 231 31.05 0.56 2.21
N PRO A 232 30.42 -0.62 2.02
CA PRO A 232 29.93 -1.05 0.71
C PRO A 232 29.01 -0.04 0.03
N GLY A 233 28.03 0.51 0.77
CA GLY A 233 27.08 1.46 0.23
C GLY A 233 27.72 2.80 -0.13
N ARG A 234 28.65 3.31 0.69
CA ARG A 234 29.37 4.55 0.38
C ARG A 234 30.21 4.38 -0.89
N THR A 235 31.01 3.32 -0.96
CA THR A 235 31.85 3.04 -2.12
C THR A 235 31.01 2.86 -3.38
N HIS A 236 29.86 2.17 -3.31
CA HIS A 236 28.96 2.03 -4.44
C HIS A 236 28.39 3.37 -4.90
N LEU A 237 27.78 4.13 -3.99
CA LEU A 237 27.14 5.41 -4.33
C LEU A 237 28.13 6.47 -4.84
N LEU A 238 29.35 6.51 -4.30
CA LEU A 238 30.36 7.44 -4.78
C LEU A 238 30.92 7.06 -6.16
N LYS A 239 31.01 5.76 -6.49
CA LYS A 239 31.33 5.33 -7.87
C LYS A 239 30.25 5.75 -8.85
N ILE A 240 28.98 5.68 -8.46
CA ILE A 240 27.86 6.15 -9.28
C ILE A 240 27.95 7.66 -9.51
N LEU A 241 28.26 8.45 -8.47
CA LEU A 241 28.53 9.87 -8.65
C LEU A 241 29.74 10.10 -9.55
N GLU A 242 30.89 9.49 -9.27
CA GLU A 242 32.09 9.66 -10.08
C GLU A 242 31.81 9.39 -11.57
N HIS A 243 31.11 8.31 -11.88
CA HIS A 243 30.72 7.98 -13.25
C HIS A 243 29.84 9.06 -13.89
N ARG A 244 28.83 9.57 -13.18
CA ARG A 244 27.94 10.64 -13.68
C ARG A 244 28.67 11.94 -13.98
N TYR A 245 29.80 12.16 -13.33
CA TYR A 245 30.68 13.31 -13.56
C TYR A 245 31.84 13.00 -14.51
N ASN A 246 31.91 11.79 -15.09
CA ASN A 246 33.04 11.34 -15.92
C ASN A 246 34.39 11.53 -15.21
N SER A 247 34.44 11.26 -13.90
CA SER A 247 35.59 11.53 -13.03
C SER A 247 36.06 12.99 -12.94
N ASP A 248 35.28 13.96 -13.43
CA ASP A 248 35.54 15.40 -13.32
C ASP A 248 35.10 15.93 -11.94
N ILE A 249 36.05 15.98 -11.01
CA ILE A 249 35.80 16.47 -9.65
C ILE A 249 35.54 17.99 -9.60
N ASP A 250 36.08 18.77 -10.54
CA ASP A 250 35.90 20.22 -10.57
C ASP A 250 34.46 20.58 -10.96
N LYS A 251 33.87 19.81 -11.89
CA LYS A 251 32.45 19.90 -12.21
C LYS A 251 31.58 19.59 -10.99
N TYR A 252 31.89 18.54 -10.23
CA TYR A 252 31.18 18.23 -8.99
C TYR A 252 31.30 19.37 -7.97
N ASN A 253 32.53 19.85 -7.73
CA ASN A 253 32.83 20.92 -6.79
C ASN A 253 32.06 22.21 -7.11
N SER A 254 31.95 22.56 -8.40
CA SER A 254 31.19 23.73 -8.85
C SER A 254 29.70 23.64 -8.50
N ILE A 255 29.07 22.47 -8.70
CA ILE A 255 27.64 22.25 -8.44
C ILE A 255 27.35 22.16 -6.93
N TYR A 256 28.18 21.41 -6.19
CA TYR A 256 27.98 21.16 -4.77
C TYR A 256 28.63 22.19 -3.86
N GLN A 257 29.36 23.17 -4.43
CA GLN A 257 30.10 24.20 -3.70
C GLN A 257 31.11 23.58 -2.71
N THR A 258 31.88 22.61 -3.20
CA THR A 258 32.92 21.89 -2.45
C THR A 258 34.30 22.13 -3.06
N SER A 259 35.35 21.54 -2.47
CA SER A 259 36.74 21.73 -2.91
C SER A 259 37.58 20.46 -2.80
N TYR A 260 37.01 19.30 -3.13
CA TYR A 260 37.72 18.02 -3.12
C TYR A 260 38.73 17.94 -4.28
N LYS A 261 39.92 17.37 -4.08
CA LYS A 261 40.93 17.24 -5.14
C LYS A 261 40.69 16.05 -6.07
N SER A 262 39.90 15.08 -5.64
CA SER A 262 39.51 13.90 -6.44
C SER A 262 38.31 13.18 -5.83
N PHE A 263 37.64 12.34 -6.62
CA PHE A 263 36.61 11.42 -6.10
C PHE A 263 37.19 10.43 -5.07
N LYS A 264 38.45 10.03 -5.20
CA LYS A 264 39.14 9.20 -4.21
C LYS A 264 39.31 9.90 -2.85
N GLU A 265 39.65 11.19 -2.86
CA GLU A 265 39.68 12.00 -1.62
C GLU A 265 38.27 12.10 -1.03
N MET A 266 37.28 12.36 -1.89
CA MET A 266 35.89 12.44 -1.49
C MET A 266 35.39 11.12 -0.88
N GLU A 267 35.79 9.96 -1.41
CA GLU A 267 35.49 8.64 -0.84
C GLU A 267 36.11 8.45 0.53
N LYS A 268 37.35 8.87 0.72
CA LYS A 268 38.04 8.71 2.00
C LYS A 268 37.46 9.60 3.10
N ASN A 269 37.20 10.88 2.81
CA ASN A 269 36.95 11.89 3.85
C ASN A 269 35.77 12.84 3.57
N GLY A 270 35.17 12.77 2.37
CA GLY A 270 34.13 13.69 1.94
C GLY A 270 32.77 13.44 2.59
N LYS A 271 31.93 14.45 2.58
CA LYS A 271 30.52 14.38 2.99
C LYS A 271 29.62 14.86 1.87
N VAL A 272 28.45 14.25 1.76
CA VAL A 272 27.37 14.65 0.84
C VAL A 272 26.12 14.89 1.66
N ASN A 273 25.46 16.04 1.47
CA ASN A 273 24.28 16.39 2.25
C ASN A 273 23.18 16.97 1.38
N TYR A 274 22.25 16.11 1.00
CA TYR A 274 20.99 16.53 0.38
C TYR A 274 20.02 17.04 1.45
N LYS A 275 19.64 18.32 1.35
CA LYS A 275 18.76 18.97 2.33
C LYS A 275 17.28 18.75 2.06
N ILE A 276 16.93 18.51 0.80
CA ILE A 276 15.55 18.38 0.33
C ILE A 276 15.37 17.08 -0.45
N SER A 277 14.14 16.58 -0.50
CA SER A 277 13.78 15.41 -1.32
C SER A 277 14.00 15.71 -2.80
N TYR A 278 14.35 14.70 -3.61
CA TYR A 278 14.63 14.91 -5.03
C TYR A 278 13.42 15.52 -5.77
N ARG A 279 12.22 15.26 -5.28
CA ARG A 279 10.98 15.81 -5.85
C ARG A 279 10.90 17.33 -5.76
N PHE A 280 11.41 17.89 -4.67
CA PHE A 280 11.38 19.33 -4.41
C PHE A 280 12.73 20.01 -4.66
N GLU A 281 13.77 19.24 -5.02
CA GLU A 281 15.06 19.79 -5.42
C GLU A 281 14.89 20.60 -6.71
N LYS A 282 15.32 21.86 -6.65
CA LYS A 282 15.17 22.84 -7.73
C LYS A 282 16.36 22.81 -8.68
N ASP A 283 17.53 22.44 -8.17
CA ASP A 283 18.70 22.23 -9.01
C ASP A 283 18.52 20.92 -9.79
N PRO A 284 18.38 20.97 -11.13
CA PRO A 284 18.08 19.79 -11.92
C PRO A 284 19.20 18.74 -11.86
N VAL A 285 20.45 19.15 -11.66
CA VAL A 285 21.59 18.24 -11.56
C VAL A 285 21.57 17.52 -10.22
N LYS A 286 21.40 18.25 -9.11
CA LYS A 286 21.29 17.65 -7.77
C LYS A 286 20.07 16.74 -7.65
N LYS A 287 18.95 17.13 -8.27
CA LYS A 287 17.75 16.30 -8.37
C LYS A 287 18.06 14.97 -9.08
N ALA A 288 18.72 15.03 -10.23
CA ALA A 288 19.07 13.86 -11.01
C ALA A 288 20.09 12.96 -10.27
N ASP A 289 21.07 13.55 -9.59
CA ASP A 289 22.04 12.82 -8.77
C ASP A 289 21.35 12.12 -7.59
N LEU A 290 20.56 12.84 -6.80
CA LEU A 290 19.84 12.26 -5.66
C LEU A 290 18.92 11.11 -6.11
N LYS A 291 18.17 11.30 -7.20
CA LYS A 291 17.33 10.25 -7.76
C LYS A 291 18.16 9.04 -8.18
N ALA A 292 19.27 9.24 -8.88
CA ALA A 292 20.13 8.14 -9.34
C ALA A 292 20.68 7.32 -8.16
N LEU A 293 21.13 7.98 -7.09
CA LEU A 293 21.66 7.31 -5.90
C LEU A 293 20.57 6.57 -5.12
N LEU A 294 19.39 7.19 -4.96
CA LEU A 294 18.25 6.52 -4.33
C LEU A 294 17.84 5.27 -5.12
N THR A 295 17.83 5.37 -6.45
CA THR A 295 17.47 4.26 -7.35
C THR A 295 18.39 3.06 -7.14
N GLU A 296 19.70 3.27 -6.97
CA GLU A 296 20.65 2.18 -6.68
C GLU A 296 20.38 1.50 -5.33
N ILE A 297 20.04 2.27 -4.29
CA ILE A 297 19.63 1.73 -2.98
C ILE A 297 18.39 0.86 -3.13
N ILE A 298 17.37 1.36 -3.85
CA ILE A 298 16.10 0.65 -4.05
C ILE A 298 16.33 -0.66 -4.81
N ILE A 299 17.07 -0.64 -5.92
CA ILE A 299 17.37 -1.86 -6.70
C ILE A 299 18.07 -2.91 -5.84
N GLN A 300 19.12 -2.50 -5.11
CA GLN A 300 19.85 -3.43 -4.27
C GLN A 300 18.97 -4.02 -3.17
N PHE A 301 18.12 -3.20 -2.54
CA PHE A 301 17.15 -3.64 -1.54
C PHE A 301 16.18 -4.70 -2.11
N TYR A 302 15.55 -4.39 -3.24
CA TYR A 302 14.57 -5.29 -3.88
C TYR A 302 15.24 -6.59 -4.33
N LYS A 303 16.45 -6.50 -4.91
CA LYS A 303 17.24 -7.64 -5.33
C LYS A 303 17.55 -8.59 -4.18
N VAL A 304 18.04 -8.07 -3.05
CA VAL A 304 18.39 -8.92 -1.90
C VAL A 304 17.15 -9.62 -1.34
N GLY A 305 16.06 -8.89 -1.14
CA GLY A 305 14.80 -9.49 -0.68
C GLY A 305 14.29 -10.59 -1.63
N HIS A 306 14.24 -10.28 -2.93
CA HIS A 306 13.81 -11.22 -3.96
C HIS A 306 14.70 -12.47 -4.01
N ASP A 307 16.01 -12.28 -4.13
CA ASP A 307 16.95 -13.39 -4.33
C ASP A 307 16.98 -14.33 -3.11
N GLU A 308 16.83 -13.81 -1.89
CA GLU A 308 16.76 -14.65 -0.70
C GLU A 308 15.40 -15.36 -0.58
N ILE A 309 14.27 -14.69 -0.86
CA ILE A 309 12.94 -15.33 -0.88
C ILE A 309 12.90 -16.45 -1.91
N ARG A 310 13.34 -16.20 -3.15
CA ARG A 310 13.25 -17.18 -4.25
C ARG A 310 14.10 -18.44 -4.03
N LYS A 311 15.08 -18.43 -3.14
CA LYS A 311 15.80 -19.66 -2.72
C LYS A 311 14.94 -20.59 -1.88
N VAL A 312 13.98 -20.03 -1.15
CA VAL A 312 13.15 -20.75 -0.17
C VAL A 312 11.75 -21.01 -0.72
N ASP A 313 11.19 -20.04 -1.45
CA ASP A 313 9.84 -20.04 -1.99
C ASP A 313 9.81 -19.54 -3.45
N PRO A 314 9.72 -20.46 -4.43
CA PRO A 314 9.62 -20.11 -5.84
C PRO A 314 8.19 -19.76 -6.28
N ASN A 315 7.18 -19.91 -5.43
CA ASN A 315 5.76 -19.95 -5.85
C ASN A 315 5.00 -18.67 -5.51
N HIS A 316 5.14 -18.14 -4.29
CA HIS A 316 4.35 -16.99 -3.84
C HIS A 316 4.83 -15.67 -4.47
N MET A 317 3.90 -14.73 -4.68
CA MET A 317 4.24 -13.41 -5.23
C MET A 317 5.10 -12.58 -4.26
N ILE A 318 5.94 -11.72 -4.81
CA ILE A 318 6.68 -10.67 -4.11
C ILE A 318 6.02 -9.33 -4.43
N LEU A 319 5.44 -8.72 -3.41
CA LEU A 319 4.58 -7.53 -3.49
C LEU A 319 5.35 -6.22 -3.23
N GLY A 320 6.62 -6.31 -2.82
CA GLY A 320 7.48 -5.14 -2.64
C GLY A 320 7.20 -4.33 -1.36
N THR A 321 7.28 -3.00 -1.45
CA THR A 321 7.41 -2.10 -0.28
C THR A 321 6.26 -1.10 -0.09
N TYR A 322 5.13 -1.36 -0.74
CA TYR A 322 3.94 -0.50 -0.70
C TYR A 322 4.30 0.99 -0.69
N PRO A 323 5.04 1.49 -1.71
CA PRO A 323 5.55 2.84 -1.71
C PRO A 323 4.41 3.84 -1.87
N LYS A 324 4.53 5.02 -1.24
CA LYS A 324 3.66 6.15 -1.56
C LYS A 324 3.77 6.46 -3.06
N HIS A 325 2.66 6.85 -3.68
CA HIS A 325 2.57 7.10 -5.12
C HIS A 325 3.64 8.04 -5.68
N PHE A 326 4.14 8.94 -4.86
CA PHE A 326 5.13 9.93 -5.24
C PHE A 326 6.58 9.45 -5.07
N THR A 327 6.84 8.34 -4.38
CA THR A 327 8.20 7.91 -4.04
C THR A 327 8.90 7.28 -5.23
N PHE A 328 8.17 6.49 -6.02
CA PHE A 328 8.69 5.83 -7.22
C PHE A 328 8.08 6.47 -8.46
N ASP A 329 8.91 6.79 -9.43
CA ASP A 329 8.47 7.11 -10.78
C ASP A 329 8.70 5.90 -11.70
N LEU A 330 8.25 6.03 -12.95
CA LEU A 330 8.32 4.97 -13.96
C LEU A 330 9.70 4.32 -14.04
N ALA A 331 10.78 5.11 -14.11
CA ALA A 331 12.14 4.59 -14.25
C ALA A 331 12.61 3.77 -13.03
N ILE A 332 12.08 4.04 -11.84
CA ILE A 332 12.35 3.22 -10.66
C ILE A 332 11.57 1.90 -10.77
N TRP A 333 10.28 1.97 -11.13
CA TRP A 333 9.45 0.78 -11.32
C TRP A 333 10.05 -0.19 -12.34
N GLU A 334 10.41 0.28 -13.53
CA GLU A 334 11.04 -0.54 -14.58
C GLU A 334 12.30 -1.27 -14.08
N LYS A 335 13.11 -0.60 -13.26
CA LYS A 335 14.35 -1.18 -12.74
C LYS A 335 14.13 -2.21 -11.64
N ILE A 336 12.99 -2.18 -10.94
CA ILE A 336 12.65 -3.18 -9.93
C ILE A 336 11.73 -4.28 -10.43
N THR A 337 11.16 -4.16 -11.63
CA THR A 337 10.31 -5.18 -12.29
C THR A 337 10.87 -6.60 -12.17
N PRO A 338 12.19 -6.87 -12.34
CA PRO A 338 12.71 -8.23 -12.19
C PRO A 338 12.64 -8.83 -10.78
N TYR A 339 12.22 -8.06 -9.77
CA TYR A 339 12.24 -8.41 -8.35
C TYR A 339 10.86 -8.40 -7.69
N ILE A 340 9.80 -8.21 -8.46
CA ILE A 340 8.40 -8.15 -8.01
C ILE A 340 7.50 -8.84 -9.03
N ASP A 341 6.35 -9.33 -8.57
CA ASP A 341 5.34 -9.94 -9.45
C ASP A 341 4.15 -9.01 -9.71
N ILE A 342 4.04 -7.93 -8.94
CA ILE A 342 2.94 -6.97 -9.01
C ILE A 342 3.39 -5.58 -8.55
N LEU A 343 2.84 -4.54 -9.19
CA LEU A 343 3.02 -3.16 -8.78
C LEU A 343 2.08 -2.84 -7.61
N ALA A 344 2.62 -2.31 -6.51
CA ALA A 344 1.85 -2.11 -5.28
C ALA A 344 1.92 -0.68 -4.71
N PRO A 345 1.71 0.39 -5.49
CA PRO A 345 1.66 1.74 -4.93
C PRO A 345 0.57 1.83 -3.86
N GLN A 346 0.73 2.68 -2.84
CA GLN A 346 -0.30 2.83 -1.82
C GLN A 346 -1.61 3.36 -2.38
N ASP A 347 -1.51 4.40 -3.20
CA ASP A 347 -2.65 5.19 -3.61
C ASP A 347 -2.54 5.65 -5.07
N ILE A 348 -3.69 6.02 -5.61
CA ILE A 348 -3.82 6.61 -6.94
C ILE A 348 -2.96 7.88 -7.05
N SER A 349 -2.29 8.03 -8.19
CA SER A 349 -1.42 9.16 -8.50
C SER A 349 -1.85 9.88 -9.76
N ASP A 350 -1.88 11.21 -9.72
CA ASP A 350 -1.93 12.04 -10.93
C ASP A 350 -0.53 12.32 -11.50
N VAL A 351 0.53 12.13 -10.69
CA VAL A 351 1.92 12.45 -11.08
C VAL A 351 2.64 11.24 -11.68
N ASN A 352 2.30 10.05 -11.21
CA ASN A 352 2.82 8.78 -11.69
C ASN A 352 1.64 7.87 -12.07
N PRO A 353 0.95 8.13 -13.20
CA PRO A 353 -0.23 7.36 -13.61
C PRO A 353 0.09 5.87 -13.69
N ILE A 354 -0.71 5.04 -13.03
CA ILE A 354 -0.40 3.61 -12.89
C ILE A 354 -0.46 2.85 -14.22
N ASN A 355 -1.36 3.24 -15.13
CA ASN A 355 -1.53 2.58 -16.43
C ASN A 355 -0.27 2.69 -17.29
N GLU A 356 0.40 3.85 -17.30
CA GLU A 356 1.68 4.03 -18.02
C GLU A 356 2.77 3.11 -17.45
N ILE A 357 2.76 2.88 -16.13
CA ILE A 357 3.70 2.00 -15.45
C ILE A 357 3.38 0.53 -15.77
N VAL A 358 2.11 0.15 -15.78
CA VAL A 358 1.66 -1.21 -16.16
C VAL A 358 2.04 -1.50 -17.60
N GLU A 359 1.79 -0.58 -18.54
CA GLU A 359 2.17 -0.72 -19.95
C GLU A 359 3.68 -0.91 -20.12
N ALA A 360 4.49 -0.09 -19.45
CA ALA A 360 5.95 -0.15 -19.56
C ALA A 360 6.58 -1.38 -18.89
N THR A 361 6.00 -1.84 -17.77
CA THR A 361 6.57 -2.95 -16.98
C THR A 361 5.99 -4.31 -17.34
N GLY A 362 4.80 -4.36 -17.93
CA GLY A 362 4.07 -5.60 -18.21
C GLY A 362 3.52 -6.29 -16.95
N LEU A 363 3.50 -5.61 -15.80
CA LEU A 363 2.99 -6.14 -14.53
C LEU A 363 1.67 -5.45 -14.16
N PRO A 364 0.68 -6.18 -13.64
CA PRO A 364 -0.54 -5.55 -13.11
C PRO A 364 -0.24 -4.76 -11.85
N ALA A 365 -1.22 -3.99 -11.41
CA ALA A 365 -1.13 -3.24 -10.17
C ALA A 365 -2.28 -3.52 -9.19
N PHE A 366 -2.02 -3.26 -7.91
CA PHE A 366 -3.07 -3.06 -6.91
C PHE A 366 -2.72 -1.87 -6.03
N PHE A 367 -3.73 -1.21 -5.46
CA PHE A 367 -3.50 -0.12 -4.51
C PHE A 367 -3.38 -0.68 -3.09
N SER A 368 -2.23 -0.54 -2.45
CA SER A 368 -1.91 -1.25 -1.20
C SER A 368 -2.33 -0.53 0.08
N ASP A 369 -2.63 0.78 0.01
CA ASP A 369 -3.07 1.57 1.16
C ASP A 369 -3.88 2.80 0.72
N GLN A 370 -4.92 2.59 -0.09
CA GLN A 370 -5.69 3.68 -0.69
C GLN A 370 -6.41 4.45 0.41
N GLU A 371 -6.02 5.71 0.57
CA GLU A 371 -6.66 6.63 1.51
C GLU A 371 -8.12 6.86 1.09
N TYR A 372 -9.05 6.77 2.06
CA TYR A 372 -10.45 7.05 1.80
C TYR A 372 -11.17 7.65 3.02
N GLY A 373 -11.73 8.84 2.82
CA GLY A 373 -12.84 9.37 3.61
C GLY A 373 -12.65 9.38 5.12
N ASN A 374 -11.52 9.89 5.62
CA ASN A 374 -11.39 10.17 7.05
C ASN A 374 -12.39 11.28 7.42
N VAL A 375 -13.29 10.98 8.36
CA VAL A 375 -14.31 11.95 8.78
C VAL A 375 -13.67 12.92 9.76
N TYR A 376 -13.55 14.17 9.34
CA TYR A 376 -13.05 15.26 10.18
C TYR A 376 -14.13 16.32 10.37
N PRO A 377 -14.20 16.96 11.56
CA PRO A 377 -14.98 18.18 11.72
C PRO A 377 -14.65 19.17 10.61
N LEU A 378 -15.67 19.83 10.04
CA LEU A 378 -15.51 20.80 8.94
C LEU A 378 -14.41 21.83 9.20
N SER A 379 -14.26 22.28 10.44
CA SER A 379 -13.24 23.27 10.84
C SER A 379 -11.79 22.78 10.72
N LEU A 380 -11.56 21.46 10.65
CA LEU A 380 -10.24 20.86 10.49
C LEU A 380 -9.95 20.45 9.04
N GLN A 381 -10.95 20.43 8.16
CA GLN A 381 -10.74 20.04 6.78
C GLN A 381 -9.86 21.04 6.04
N GLY A 382 -8.95 20.52 5.20
CA GLY A 382 -7.95 21.33 4.51
C GLY A 382 -6.76 21.77 5.39
N THR A 383 -6.77 21.43 6.70
CA THR A 383 -5.60 21.63 7.56
C THR A 383 -4.57 20.51 7.38
N LYS A 384 -3.31 20.76 7.77
CA LYS A 384 -2.25 19.75 7.71
C LYS A 384 -2.62 18.55 8.59
N GLY A 385 -2.58 17.34 8.02
CA GLY A 385 -2.87 16.10 8.72
C GLY A 385 -4.27 15.53 8.47
N CYS A 386 -5.18 16.30 7.87
CA CYS A 386 -6.52 15.84 7.50
C CYS A 386 -6.58 15.29 6.08
N PHE A 387 -5.77 14.26 5.79
CA PHE A 387 -5.72 13.63 4.46
C PHE A 387 -6.98 12.83 4.16
N GLY A 388 -7.47 12.93 2.92
CA GLY A 388 -8.69 12.26 2.46
C GLY A 388 -9.94 12.67 3.25
N ALA A 389 -10.02 13.92 3.71
CA ALA A 389 -11.10 14.38 4.57
C ALA A 389 -12.47 14.39 3.87
N VAL A 390 -13.48 13.89 4.58
CA VAL A 390 -14.90 14.02 4.21
C VAL A 390 -15.70 14.59 5.38
N PRO A 391 -16.78 15.34 5.13
CA PRO A 391 -17.56 16.03 6.16
C PRO A 391 -18.34 15.11 7.08
N ASP A 392 -18.81 13.97 6.59
CA ASP A 392 -19.54 13.02 7.40
C ASP A 392 -19.44 11.57 6.86
N TYR A 393 -20.14 10.66 7.54
CA TYR A 393 -20.16 9.24 7.19
C TYR A 393 -20.99 8.92 5.94
N ILE A 394 -21.95 9.77 5.56
CA ILE A 394 -22.71 9.61 4.31
C ILE A 394 -21.77 9.90 3.14
N ASP A 395 -21.05 11.01 3.18
CA ASP A 395 -20.05 11.35 2.18
C ASP A 395 -18.91 10.32 2.13
N ARG A 396 -18.47 9.79 3.28
CA ARG A 396 -17.53 8.66 3.32
C ARG A 396 -18.06 7.45 2.53
N ARG A 397 -19.34 7.10 2.71
CA ARG A 397 -19.97 5.97 2.00
C ARG A 397 -20.05 6.23 0.50
N VAL A 398 -20.45 7.43 0.09
CA VAL A 398 -20.51 7.80 -1.33
C VAL A 398 -19.11 7.75 -1.93
N TYR A 399 -18.11 8.29 -1.23
CA TYR A 399 -16.73 8.27 -1.70
C TYR A 399 -16.16 6.85 -1.82
N TYR A 400 -16.46 5.97 -0.87
CA TYR A 400 -16.12 4.55 -0.96
C TYR A 400 -16.65 3.90 -2.25
N ASP A 401 -17.93 4.11 -2.58
CA ASP A 401 -18.54 3.54 -3.79
C ASP A 401 -17.89 4.12 -5.06
N LEU A 402 -17.66 5.43 -5.12
CA LEU A 402 -17.04 6.09 -6.27
C LEU A 402 -15.59 5.64 -6.50
N ILE A 403 -14.78 5.59 -5.44
CA ILE A 403 -13.36 5.23 -5.56
C ILE A 403 -13.21 3.76 -5.96
N PHE A 404 -13.99 2.85 -5.37
CA PHE A 404 -13.94 1.44 -5.76
C PHE A 404 -14.46 1.22 -7.17
N ARG A 405 -15.53 1.90 -7.60
CA ARG A 405 -16.00 1.82 -8.99
C ARG A 405 -14.93 2.27 -9.98
N ARG A 406 -14.23 3.38 -9.68
CA ARG A 406 -13.10 3.82 -10.50
C ARG A 406 -12.03 2.74 -10.56
N ILE A 407 -11.63 2.20 -9.41
CA ILE A 407 -10.52 1.24 -9.34
C ILE A 407 -10.88 -0.04 -10.10
N MET A 408 -12.07 -0.59 -9.86
CA MET A 408 -12.57 -1.80 -10.52
C MET A 408 -12.85 -1.60 -12.01
N SER A 409 -13.05 -0.37 -12.48
CA SER A 409 -13.24 -0.11 -13.91
C SER A 409 -11.93 -0.16 -14.71
N ASP A 410 -10.79 -0.08 -14.03
CA ASP A 410 -9.47 -0.07 -14.64
C ASP A 410 -8.98 -1.50 -14.91
N PRO A 411 -8.77 -1.91 -16.18
CA PRO A 411 -8.39 -3.29 -16.54
C PRO A 411 -7.00 -3.69 -16.03
N ASP A 412 -6.15 -2.72 -15.70
CA ASP A 412 -4.78 -2.96 -15.24
C ASP A 412 -4.70 -3.27 -13.75
N ILE A 413 -5.79 -3.01 -13.02
CA ILE A 413 -5.85 -3.14 -11.57
C ILE A 413 -6.49 -4.46 -11.17
N VAL A 414 -5.82 -5.22 -10.30
CA VAL A 414 -6.29 -6.52 -9.81
C VAL A 414 -6.80 -6.49 -8.37
N GLY A 415 -6.73 -5.34 -7.70
CA GLY A 415 -7.25 -5.18 -6.35
C GLY A 415 -7.00 -3.80 -5.76
N ALA A 416 -7.59 -3.58 -4.60
CA ALA A 416 -7.26 -2.46 -3.73
C ALA A 416 -7.47 -2.81 -2.27
N SER A 417 -6.58 -2.28 -1.44
CA SER A 417 -6.64 -2.26 0.01
C SER A 417 -6.94 -0.85 0.45
N LEU A 418 -8.00 -0.67 1.23
CA LEU A 418 -8.31 0.63 1.79
C LEU A 418 -7.60 0.85 3.13
N CYS A 419 -7.08 2.07 3.32
CA CYS A 419 -6.43 2.48 4.56
C CYS A 419 -7.46 2.63 5.69
N ALA A 420 -7.71 1.54 6.43
CA ALA A 420 -8.57 1.51 7.60
C ALA A 420 -8.03 0.56 8.66
N CYS A 421 -8.38 0.85 9.91
CA CYS A 421 -8.28 -0.09 11.03
C CYS A 421 -9.68 -0.57 11.40
N LEU A 422 -9.82 -1.86 11.71
CA LEU A 422 -11.01 -2.40 12.36
C LEU A 422 -10.87 -2.17 13.87
N PHE A 423 -11.92 -1.66 14.50
CA PHE A 423 -12.01 -1.54 15.95
C PHE A 423 -13.13 -2.43 16.47
#